data_AF-A0A946DSS4-F1
#
_entry.id   AF-A0A946DSS4-F1
#
_cell.length_a   1.000
_cell.length_b   1.000
_cell.length_c   1.000
_cell.angle_alpha   90.00
_cell.angle_beta   90.00
_cell.angle_gamma   90.00
#
_symmetry.space_group_name_H-M   'P 1'
#
loop_
_entity.id
_entity.type
_entity.pdbx_description
1 polymer ?
#
loop_
_entity_poly.entity_id
_entity_poly.type
_entity_poly.pdbx_seq_one_letter_code
_entity_poly.pdbx_strand_id
1 'polypeptide(L)'
;MAIEFNCPYCTSTIRVPDNASGKKGTCPRCDIPIMVPVVEQQPAASTPAASPAAPPVVETPPPAAIEAPPPSTVPPPPAEQPLDFGQAAPNSEPVFPGPPTTAVGDFPSFDPAAVAPSEPTPSYARALKRRRKKKKGIGVVIPVVFGVALMGMVIFVWLQSQPSLDGELTAETLSDYQLATGGVGTSDVEDLPKEVIDYVLEDLEKNPARLTSGLMETEFRGTTTGIEVRVYEGKQTTFFRVAPSKNKDFADWVTKNSQTLGKPRTKEYAATVKRFFTEYDENQGDLPDLAGYRDSLGLTATVSRVGFNMVAIVGGKSYRCVFEDDKQRLYFLLPRKTRQFELKGRKLDNGETLFPGHYNVTVK
;
A
#
# COMPACT_ATOMS: atom_id res chain seq x y z
N MET A 1 6.69 -34.89 -22.03
CA MET A 1 6.99 -33.46 -22.29
C MET A 1 6.54 -32.65 -21.08
N ALA A 2 6.81 -31.34 -21.06
CA ALA A 2 6.33 -30.44 -20.02
C ALA A 2 5.23 -29.54 -20.62
N ILE A 3 4.13 -29.39 -19.90
CA ILE A 3 3.07 -28.43 -20.21
C ILE A 3 3.50 -27.10 -19.57
N GLU A 4 3.63 -26.05 -20.40
CA GLU A 4 3.91 -24.69 -19.95
C GLU A 4 2.65 -23.84 -20.05
N PHE A 5 2.25 -23.18 -18.96
CA PHE A 5 1.10 -22.28 -18.95
C PHE A 5 1.27 -21.19 -17.88
N ASN A 6 0.58 -20.06 -18.04
CA ASN A 6 0.66 -18.94 -17.10
C ASN A 6 -0.41 -19.07 -16.00
N CYS A 7 0.00 -18.81 -14.75
CA CYS A 7 -0.93 -18.77 -13.62
C CYS A 7 -1.98 -17.66 -13.82
N PRO A 8 -3.29 -17.95 -13.73
CA PRO A 8 -4.32 -16.93 -13.94
C PRO A 8 -4.38 -15.86 -12.84
N TYR A 9 -3.65 -16.06 -11.73
CA TYR A 9 -3.67 -15.16 -10.58
C TYR A 9 -2.45 -14.24 -10.50
N CYS A 10 -1.25 -14.77 -10.74
CA CYS A 10 0.01 -14.02 -10.58
C CYS A 10 0.87 -14.00 -11.85
N THR A 11 0.31 -14.44 -12.99
CA THR A 11 0.91 -14.43 -14.33
C THR A 11 2.26 -15.15 -14.49
N SER A 12 2.77 -15.82 -13.46
CA SER A 12 3.99 -16.63 -13.56
C SER A 12 3.82 -17.81 -14.50
N THR A 13 4.82 -18.05 -15.35
CA THR A 13 4.91 -19.27 -16.17
C THR A 13 5.18 -20.48 -15.28
N ILE A 14 4.33 -21.50 -15.40
CA ILE A 14 4.38 -22.74 -14.64
C ILE A 14 4.70 -23.87 -15.61
N ARG A 15 5.65 -24.72 -15.24
CA ARG A 15 6.02 -25.93 -15.98
C ARG A 15 5.61 -27.16 -15.17
N VAL A 16 4.73 -27.98 -15.72
CA VAL A 16 4.29 -29.24 -15.09
C VAL A 16 4.46 -30.41 -16.05
N PRO A 17 4.71 -31.63 -15.56
CA PRO A 17 4.76 -32.82 -16.40
C PRO A 17 3.40 -33.10 -17.06
N ASP A 18 3.39 -33.73 -18.24
CA ASP A 18 2.15 -34.04 -18.99
C ASP A 18 1.11 -34.83 -18.17
N ASN A 19 1.56 -35.65 -17.21
CA ASN A 19 0.67 -36.42 -16.33
C ASN A 19 -0.10 -35.57 -15.30
N ALA A 20 0.19 -34.25 -15.23
CA ALA A 20 -0.52 -33.27 -14.42
C ALA A 20 -1.71 -32.63 -15.16
N SER A 21 -1.84 -32.88 -16.47
CA SER A 21 -2.96 -32.42 -17.30
C SER A 21 -4.32 -32.72 -16.62
N GLY A 22 -5.16 -31.69 -16.47
CA GLY A 22 -6.48 -31.78 -15.82
C GLY A 22 -6.49 -31.95 -14.29
N LYS A 23 -5.32 -32.02 -13.63
CA LYS A 23 -5.24 -32.17 -12.17
C LYS A 23 -5.17 -30.81 -11.47
N LYS A 24 -5.57 -30.80 -10.19
CA LYS A 24 -5.34 -29.66 -9.30
C LYS A 24 -3.87 -29.65 -8.87
N GLY A 25 -3.19 -28.55 -9.12
CA GLY A 25 -1.85 -28.26 -8.63
C GLY A 25 -1.82 -26.95 -7.85
N THR A 26 -0.65 -26.55 -7.37
CA THR A 26 -0.44 -25.29 -6.66
C THR A 26 0.57 -24.44 -7.42
N CYS A 27 0.29 -23.15 -7.58
CA CYS A 27 1.24 -22.22 -8.20
C CYS A 27 2.48 -22.05 -7.30
N PRO A 28 3.72 -22.26 -7.80
CA PRO A 28 4.93 -22.12 -6.98
C PRO A 28 5.28 -20.68 -6.60
N ARG A 29 4.63 -19.67 -7.21
CA ARG A 29 4.88 -18.24 -6.93
C ARG A 29 3.89 -17.64 -5.92
N CYS A 30 2.64 -18.08 -5.92
CA CYS A 30 1.59 -17.47 -5.10
C CYS A 30 0.83 -18.45 -4.19
N ASP A 31 1.19 -19.74 -4.21
CA ASP A 31 0.57 -20.82 -3.42
C ASP A 31 -0.95 -21.02 -3.63
N ILE A 32 -1.52 -20.41 -4.68
CA ILE A 32 -2.94 -20.56 -5.01
C ILE A 32 -3.14 -21.90 -5.75
N PRO A 33 -4.14 -22.71 -5.35
CA PRO A 33 -4.50 -23.92 -6.08
C PRO A 33 -5.08 -23.57 -7.47
N ILE A 34 -4.54 -24.20 -8.51
CA ILE A 34 -4.88 -23.98 -9.92
C ILE A 34 -5.20 -25.32 -10.60
N MET A 35 -6.00 -25.28 -11.67
CA MET A 35 -6.22 -26.44 -12.53
C MET A 35 -5.24 -26.38 -13.70
N VAL A 36 -4.51 -27.46 -13.93
CA VAL A 36 -3.66 -27.59 -15.13
C VAL A 36 -4.56 -27.80 -16.35
N PRO A 37 -4.41 -27.01 -17.43
CA PRO A 37 -5.20 -27.19 -18.66
C PRO A 37 -5.10 -28.63 -19.20
N VAL A 38 -6.23 -29.18 -19.67
CA VAL A 38 -6.23 -30.47 -20.35
C VAL A 38 -5.68 -30.26 -21.74
N VAL A 39 -4.46 -30.75 -21.99
CA VAL A 39 -3.93 -30.84 -23.36
C VAL A 39 -4.52 -32.12 -23.96
N GLU A 40 -5.43 -31.98 -24.92
CA GLU A 40 -5.86 -33.11 -25.75
C GLU A 40 -4.62 -33.62 -26.48
N GLN A 41 -4.12 -34.78 -26.06
CA GLN A 41 -3.03 -35.45 -26.74
C GLN A 41 -3.51 -35.82 -28.14
N GLN A 42 -3.13 -35.01 -29.12
CA GLN A 42 -3.36 -35.32 -30.52
C GLN A 42 -2.77 -36.71 -30.80
N PRO A 43 -3.61 -37.71 -31.14
CA PRO A 43 -3.15 -39.07 -31.34
C PRO A 43 -2.03 -39.08 -32.37
N ALA A 44 -0.91 -39.73 -32.03
CA ALA A 44 0.26 -39.84 -32.88
C ALA A 44 -0.16 -40.29 -34.28
N ALA A 45 -0.02 -39.39 -35.26
CA ALA A 45 -0.39 -39.62 -36.63
C ALA A 45 0.44 -40.77 -37.21
N SER A 46 -0.23 -41.87 -37.49
CA SER A 46 0.21 -42.90 -38.43
C SER A 46 0.47 -42.28 -39.81
N THR A 47 1.53 -42.78 -40.44
CA THR A 47 2.12 -42.47 -41.75
C THR A 47 1.13 -41.99 -42.84
N PRO A 48 1.49 -40.97 -43.67
CA PRO A 48 0.59 -40.44 -44.70
C PRO A 48 0.44 -41.41 -45.87
N ALA A 49 -0.79 -41.88 -46.11
CA ALA A 49 -1.22 -42.47 -47.38
C ALA A 49 -1.93 -41.40 -48.22
N ALA A 50 -1.77 -41.52 -49.54
CA ALA A 50 -2.01 -40.51 -50.56
C ALA A 50 -3.43 -39.89 -50.61
N SER A 51 -3.41 -38.63 -51.01
CA SER A 51 -4.51 -37.70 -51.35
C SER A 51 -5.58 -38.26 -52.29
N PRO A 52 -6.86 -37.91 -52.05
CA PRO A 52 -7.76 -37.56 -53.16
C PRO A 52 -8.39 -36.16 -53.01
N ALA A 53 -8.22 -35.39 -54.08
CA ALA A 53 -9.02 -34.30 -54.66
C ALA A 53 -10.05 -33.55 -53.78
N ALA A 54 -9.81 -32.23 -53.70
CA ALA A 54 -10.70 -31.22 -53.13
C ALA A 54 -12.00 -31.02 -53.95
N PRO A 55 -13.16 -30.82 -53.29
CA PRO A 55 -14.36 -30.27 -53.92
C PRO A 55 -14.31 -28.74 -54.05
N PRO A 56 -15.10 -28.14 -54.96
CA PRO A 56 -15.00 -26.73 -55.35
C PRO A 56 -15.50 -25.78 -54.25
N VAL A 57 -14.74 -24.69 -54.06
CA VAL A 57 -15.04 -23.56 -53.19
C VAL A 57 -16.21 -22.76 -53.79
N VAL A 58 -17.30 -22.64 -53.03
CA VAL A 58 -18.43 -21.76 -53.34
C VAL A 58 -18.07 -20.36 -52.84
N GLU A 59 -17.95 -19.42 -53.77
CA GLU A 59 -17.74 -17.99 -53.48
C GLU A 59 -18.90 -17.43 -52.67
N THR A 60 -18.56 -16.86 -51.52
CA THR A 60 -19.50 -16.14 -50.66
C THR A 60 -19.56 -14.67 -51.13
N PRO A 61 -20.74 -14.09 -51.37
CA PRO A 61 -20.85 -12.71 -51.83
C PRO A 61 -20.39 -11.70 -50.75
N PRO A 62 -19.88 -10.53 -51.17
CA PRO A 62 -19.32 -9.52 -50.27
C PRO A 62 -20.40 -8.87 -49.38
N PRO A 63 -20.07 -8.51 -48.12
CA PRO A 63 -21.00 -7.82 -47.23
C PRO A 63 -21.29 -6.41 -47.73
N ALA A 64 -22.57 -6.05 -47.75
CA ALA A 64 -23.03 -4.70 -48.06
C ALA A 64 -22.42 -3.67 -47.11
N ALA A 65 -21.96 -2.55 -47.70
CA ALA A 65 -21.44 -1.40 -46.99
C ALA A 65 -22.51 -0.81 -46.06
N ILE A 66 -22.20 -0.74 -44.76
CA ILE A 66 -23.00 -0.03 -43.77
C ILE A 66 -22.62 1.45 -43.88
N GLU A 67 -23.59 2.28 -44.26
CA GLU A 67 -23.48 3.74 -44.28
C GLU A 67 -23.16 4.28 -42.88
N ALA A 68 -22.15 5.16 -42.81
CA ALA A 68 -21.75 5.84 -41.59
C ALA A 68 -22.84 6.83 -41.12
N PRO A 69 -23.15 6.89 -39.82
CA PRO A 69 -24.06 7.91 -39.29
C PRO A 69 -23.45 9.32 -39.40
N PRO A 70 -24.30 10.36 -39.59
CA PRO A 70 -23.84 11.73 -39.72
C PRO A 70 -23.21 12.26 -38.42
N PRO A 71 -22.25 13.20 -38.52
CA PRO A 71 -21.56 13.77 -37.37
C PRO A 71 -22.53 14.56 -36.49
N SER A 72 -22.60 14.19 -35.21
CA SER A 72 -23.31 14.94 -34.20
C SER A 72 -22.56 16.25 -33.91
N THR A 73 -23.25 17.37 -34.12
CA THR A 73 -22.81 18.71 -33.77
C THR A 73 -22.82 18.88 -32.25
N VAL A 74 -21.65 18.80 -31.64
CA VAL A 74 -21.45 19.17 -30.24
C VAL A 74 -21.56 20.70 -30.12
N PRO A 75 -22.45 21.25 -29.29
CA PRO A 75 -22.54 22.70 -29.07
C PRO A 75 -21.27 23.21 -28.35
N PRO A 76 -20.84 24.45 -28.65
CA PRO A 76 -19.66 25.04 -28.03
C PRO A 76 -19.86 25.24 -26.50
N PRO A 77 -18.80 25.09 -25.69
CA PRO A 77 -18.85 25.29 -24.26
C PRO A 77 -19.21 26.75 -23.92
N PRO A 78 -19.92 27.00 -22.80
CA PRO A 78 -20.25 28.36 -22.36
C PRO A 78 -18.97 29.14 -22.02
N ALA A 79 -18.92 30.39 -22.46
CA ALA A 79 -17.83 31.31 -22.15
C ALA A 79 -17.66 31.47 -20.64
N GLU A 80 -16.47 31.14 -20.14
CA GLU A 80 -16.05 31.34 -18.77
C GLU A 80 -16.04 32.85 -18.45
N GLN A 81 -16.80 33.24 -17.43
CA GLN A 81 -16.71 34.58 -16.86
C GLN A 81 -15.45 34.68 -16.01
N PRO A 82 -14.70 35.79 -16.09
CA PRO A 82 -13.52 36.00 -15.26
C PRO A 82 -13.94 36.14 -13.79
N LEU A 83 -13.44 35.22 -12.96
CA LEU A 83 -13.55 35.30 -11.50
C LEU A 83 -12.68 36.46 -11.01
N ASP A 84 -13.35 37.47 -10.47
CA ASP A 84 -12.78 38.63 -9.79
C ASP A 84 -12.18 38.20 -8.44
N PHE A 85 -10.84 38.10 -8.39
CA PHE A 85 -10.10 37.86 -7.17
C PHE A 85 -9.95 39.17 -6.38
N GLY A 86 -10.96 39.45 -5.58
CA GLY A 86 -10.95 40.53 -4.59
C GLY A 86 -9.81 40.39 -3.57
N GLN A 87 -8.91 41.36 -3.61
CA GLN A 87 -8.14 41.98 -2.52
C GLN A 87 -7.75 41.10 -1.32
N ALA A 88 -6.46 40.73 -1.29
CA ALA A 88 -5.76 40.20 -0.13
C ALA A 88 -5.71 41.22 1.03
N ALA A 89 -6.10 40.77 2.22
CA ALA A 89 -5.87 41.46 3.49
C ALA A 89 -4.38 41.35 3.90
N PRO A 90 -3.82 42.35 4.62
CA PRO A 90 -2.41 42.38 4.98
C PRO A 90 -2.07 41.43 6.14
N ASN A 91 -0.88 40.84 6.02
CA ASN A 91 -0.13 40.05 7.00
C ASN A 91 -0.29 40.53 8.45
N SER A 92 -0.68 39.59 9.33
CA SER A 92 -0.35 39.63 10.76
C SER A 92 0.66 38.53 11.07
N GLU A 93 1.91 38.94 11.30
CA GLU A 93 2.98 38.08 11.80
C GLU A 93 2.66 37.57 13.22
N PRO A 94 2.78 36.26 13.49
CA PRO A 94 2.73 35.76 14.86
C PRO A 94 4.07 36.03 15.57
N VAL A 95 4.02 36.92 16.56
CA VAL A 95 5.09 37.17 17.53
C VAL A 95 5.26 35.93 18.41
N PHE A 96 6.43 35.26 18.31
CA PHE A 96 6.83 34.21 19.24
C PHE A 96 7.47 34.81 20.50
N PRO A 97 7.03 34.43 21.71
CA PRO A 97 7.74 34.79 22.94
C PRO A 97 9.06 34.00 23.03
N GLY A 98 10.16 34.72 23.23
CA GLY A 98 11.50 34.15 23.35
C GLY A 98 11.70 33.28 24.61
N PRO A 99 12.78 32.50 24.66
CA PRO A 99 13.10 31.62 25.78
C PRO A 99 13.52 32.41 27.03
N PRO A 100 13.27 31.88 28.24
CA PRO A 100 13.68 32.53 29.48
C PRO A 100 15.21 32.49 29.64
N THR A 101 15.79 33.69 29.72
CA THR A 101 17.16 33.96 30.17
C THR A 101 17.37 33.36 31.57
N THR A 102 18.24 32.37 31.68
CA THR A 102 18.70 31.83 32.95
C THR A 102 19.68 32.81 33.56
N ALA A 103 19.25 33.46 34.65
CA ALA A 103 20.09 34.32 35.47
C ALA A 103 21.18 33.50 36.14
N VAL A 104 22.43 33.84 35.82
CA VAL A 104 23.64 33.38 36.51
C VAL A 104 23.63 34.01 37.89
N GLY A 105 23.36 33.20 38.92
CA GLY A 105 23.47 33.60 40.32
C GLY A 105 24.88 33.39 40.84
N ASP A 106 25.43 34.45 41.41
CA ASP A 106 26.70 34.54 42.14
C ASP A 106 26.88 33.40 43.15
N PHE A 107 28.04 32.73 43.07
CA PHE A 107 28.55 31.87 44.12
C PHE A 107 29.42 32.71 45.08
N PRO A 108 29.14 32.76 46.39
CA PRO A 108 30.04 33.41 47.33
C PRO A 108 31.31 32.57 47.54
N SER A 109 32.46 33.21 47.32
CA SER A 109 33.78 32.75 47.77
C SER A 109 33.79 32.53 49.28
N PHE A 110 34.22 31.35 49.70
CA PHE A 110 34.56 31.07 51.09
C PHE A 110 36.08 31.10 51.27
N ASP A 111 36.54 32.02 52.11
CA ASP A 111 37.90 32.11 52.63
C ASP A 111 38.26 30.90 53.51
N PRO A 112 39.52 30.43 53.50
CA PRO A 112 40.00 29.36 54.36
C PRO A 112 40.75 29.93 55.58
N ALA A 113 40.21 29.80 56.80
CA ALA A 113 41.03 29.93 58.01
C ALA A 113 40.38 29.31 59.27
N ALA A 114 41.24 28.64 60.05
CA ALA A 114 41.18 28.43 61.50
C ALA A 114 40.29 27.31 62.10
N VAL A 115 40.85 26.10 62.10
CA VAL A 115 41.13 25.23 63.27
C VAL A 115 40.30 25.40 64.56
N ALA A 116 39.65 24.31 65.00
CA ALA A 116 39.68 23.84 66.39
C ALA A 116 39.30 22.34 66.48
N PRO A 117 39.93 21.53 67.35
CA PRO A 117 39.67 20.09 67.48
C PRO A 117 38.51 19.84 68.45
N SER A 118 37.50 19.08 68.03
CA SER A 118 36.44 18.58 68.90
C SER A 118 36.45 17.05 68.98
N GLU A 119 36.14 16.57 70.18
CA GLU A 119 36.40 15.26 70.75
C GLU A 119 35.66 14.08 70.06
N PRO A 120 36.19 12.84 70.16
CA PRO A 120 35.59 11.67 69.54
C PRO A 120 34.26 11.30 70.21
N THR A 121 33.15 11.56 69.52
CA THR A 121 31.84 11.03 69.91
C THR A 121 31.77 9.52 69.67
N PRO A 122 31.25 8.72 70.62
CA PRO A 122 31.19 7.27 70.51
C PRO A 122 30.22 6.86 69.40
N SER A 123 30.70 5.94 68.57
CA SER A 123 30.07 5.45 67.34
C SER A 123 28.62 4.95 67.51
N TYR A 124 27.65 5.74 67.02
CA TYR A 124 26.31 5.22 66.68
C TYR A 124 26.35 4.13 65.59
N ALA A 125 27.49 3.98 64.90
CA ALA A 125 27.71 3.00 63.83
C ALA A 125 27.79 1.52 64.30
N ARG A 126 27.89 1.24 65.61
CA ARG A 126 27.97 -0.15 66.12
C ARG A 126 26.63 -0.75 66.55
N ALA A 127 25.60 0.05 66.80
CA ALA A 127 24.30 -0.45 67.27
C ALA A 127 23.40 -1.02 66.14
N LEU A 128 23.56 -0.56 64.90
CA LEU A 128 22.75 -1.05 63.76
C LEU A 128 23.28 -2.36 63.13
N LYS A 129 24.47 -2.84 63.53
CA LYS A 129 25.11 -4.01 62.89
C LYS A 129 24.72 -5.37 63.47
N ARG A 130 23.97 -5.42 64.59
CA ARG A 130 23.67 -6.70 65.30
C ARG A 130 22.29 -7.33 65.05
N ARG A 131 21.38 -6.68 64.31
CA ARG A 131 20.05 -7.27 63.97
C ARG A 131 19.95 -7.92 62.58
N ARG A 132 21.01 -7.92 61.76
CA ARG A 132 21.01 -8.46 60.38
C ARG A 132 21.40 -9.95 60.24
N LYS A 133 21.32 -10.75 61.30
CA LYS A 133 21.62 -12.20 61.23
C LYS A 133 20.52 -13.03 61.89
N LYS A 134 19.40 -13.21 61.18
CA LYS A 134 18.48 -14.39 61.22
C LYS A 134 17.16 -14.03 60.53
N LYS A 135 17.10 -14.27 59.21
CA LYS A 135 15.90 -14.53 58.37
C LYS A 135 16.35 -14.53 56.91
N LYS A 136 17.27 -15.43 56.56
CA LYS A 136 17.62 -15.72 55.16
C LYS A 136 16.59 -16.72 54.64
N GLY A 137 15.75 -16.31 53.68
CA GLY A 137 14.85 -17.23 52.96
C GLY A 137 13.55 -16.61 52.48
N ILE A 138 12.85 -15.85 53.32
CA ILE A 138 11.47 -15.41 53.01
C ILE A 138 11.38 -13.93 52.56
N GLY A 139 12.34 -13.08 52.93
CA GLY A 139 12.26 -11.63 52.69
C GLY A 139 12.45 -11.16 51.24
N VAL A 140 12.96 -12.01 50.34
CA VAL A 140 13.21 -11.67 48.93
C VAL A 140 12.10 -12.19 48.01
N VAL A 141 11.39 -13.24 48.41
CA VAL A 141 10.35 -13.87 47.58
C VAL A 141 9.13 -12.95 47.42
N ILE A 142 8.72 -12.28 48.50
CA ILE A 142 7.54 -11.40 48.52
C ILE A 142 7.65 -10.23 47.52
N PRO A 143 8.74 -9.42 47.48
CA PRO A 143 8.84 -8.31 46.53
C PRO A 143 8.94 -8.78 45.06
N VAL A 144 9.53 -9.95 44.81
CA VAL A 144 9.62 -10.52 43.45
C VAL A 144 8.24 -10.95 42.96
N VAL A 145 7.47 -11.68 43.78
CA VAL A 145 6.09 -12.09 43.42
C VAL A 145 5.20 -10.88 43.19
N PHE A 146 5.30 -9.86 44.03
CA PHE A 146 4.52 -8.62 43.87
C PHE A 146 4.93 -7.83 42.63
N GLY A 147 6.22 -7.78 42.31
CA GLY A 147 6.73 -7.16 41.08
C GLY A 147 6.25 -7.85 39.81
N VAL A 148 6.27 -9.19 39.78
CA VAL A 148 5.74 -9.98 38.65
C VAL A 148 4.22 -9.80 38.52
N ALA A 149 3.48 -9.80 39.64
CA ALA A 149 2.03 -9.57 39.62
C ALA A 149 1.67 -8.16 39.11
N LEU A 150 2.39 -7.12 39.56
CA LEU A 150 2.20 -5.76 39.06
C LEU A 150 2.55 -5.63 37.58
N MET A 151 3.66 -6.23 37.13
CA MET A 151 4.02 -6.20 35.71
C MET A 151 2.98 -6.96 34.88
N GLY A 152 2.49 -8.10 35.37
CA GLY A 152 1.38 -8.84 34.74
C GLY A 152 0.09 -8.04 34.67
N MET A 153 -0.25 -7.29 35.73
CA MET A 153 -1.41 -6.40 35.75
C MET A 153 -1.25 -5.24 34.75
N VAL A 154 -0.06 -4.64 34.65
CA VAL A 154 0.23 -3.59 33.65
C VAL A 154 0.11 -4.15 32.23
N ILE A 155 0.67 -5.32 31.96
CA ILE A 155 0.54 -6.00 30.65
C ILE A 155 -0.92 -6.31 30.35
N PHE A 156 -1.67 -6.83 31.34
CA PHE A 156 -3.09 -7.15 31.17
C PHE A 156 -3.94 -5.92 30.88
N VAL A 157 -3.75 -4.83 31.64
CA VAL A 157 -4.44 -3.56 31.40
C VAL A 157 -4.05 -2.97 30.05
N TRP A 158 -2.77 -3.06 29.67
CA TRP A 158 -2.29 -2.60 28.36
C TRP A 158 -2.91 -3.40 27.20
N LEU A 159 -3.06 -4.73 27.37
CA LEU A 159 -3.73 -5.60 26.39
C LEU A 159 -5.24 -5.30 26.29
N GLN A 160 -5.92 -5.03 27.40
CA GLN A 160 -7.33 -4.63 27.39
C GLN A 160 -7.58 -3.21 26.88
N SER A 161 -6.60 -2.31 27.03
CA SER A 161 -6.73 -0.91 26.62
C SER A 161 -6.39 -0.67 25.15
N GLN A 162 -6.12 -1.73 24.37
CA GLN A 162 -5.90 -1.54 22.94
C GLN A 162 -7.22 -1.13 22.27
N PRO A 163 -7.22 -0.06 21.46
CA PRO A 163 -8.42 0.34 20.72
C PRO A 163 -8.92 -0.83 19.88
N SER A 164 -10.21 -1.15 19.97
CA SER A 164 -10.81 -2.15 19.09
C SER A 164 -10.79 -1.59 17.67
N LEU A 165 -9.87 -2.07 16.84
CA LEU A 165 -9.78 -1.72 15.43
C LEU A 165 -10.72 -2.60 14.60
N ASP A 166 -11.85 -2.93 15.19
CA ASP A 166 -12.83 -3.86 14.68
C ASP A 166 -14.22 -3.22 14.72
N GLY A 167 -15.10 -3.64 13.81
CA GLY A 167 -16.48 -3.19 13.81
C GLY A 167 -17.09 -3.10 12.42
N GLU A 168 -18.16 -2.31 12.32
CA GLU A 168 -18.92 -2.13 11.10
C GLU A 168 -18.60 -0.77 10.46
N LEU A 169 -18.32 -0.79 9.16
CA LEU A 169 -18.16 0.40 8.33
C LEU A 169 -19.18 0.38 7.19
N THR A 170 -19.36 1.54 6.57
CA THR A 170 -20.21 1.66 5.38
C THR A 170 -19.39 2.11 4.18
N ALA A 171 -19.61 1.47 3.04
CA ALA A 171 -19.07 1.87 1.76
C ALA A 171 -20.13 2.55 0.88
N GLU A 172 -19.67 3.38 -0.04
CA GLU A 172 -20.48 3.94 -1.11
C GLU A 172 -19.99 3.41 -2.46
N THR A 173 -20.91 3.02 -3.33
CA THR A 173 -20.59 2.69 -4.73
C THR A 173 -20.50 3.98 -5.53
N LEU A 174 -19.45 4.16 -6.32
CA LEU A 174 -19.25 5.37 -7.12
C LEU A 174 -19.43 5.02 -8.61
N SER A 175 -20.56 5.45 -9.19
CA SER A 175 -20.77 5.40 -10.64
C SER A 175 -20.13 6.61 -11.30
N ASP A 176 -19.48 6.40 -12.45
CA ASP A 176 -18.90 7.45 -13.31
C ASP A 176 -17.90 8.37 -12.60
N TYR A 177 -17.28 7.88 -11.52
CA TYR A 177 -16.29 8.63 -10.76
C TYR A 177 -14.90 8.46 -11.36
N GLN A 178 -14.26 9.59 -11.68
CA GLN A 178 -12.86 9.62 -12.06
C GLN A 178 -12.02 9.94 -10.82
N LEU A 179 -11.13 9.04 -10.46
CA LEU A 179 -10.19 9.26 -9.36
C LEU A 179 -9.25 10.42 -9.70
N ALA A 180 -8.84 11.14 -8.66
CA ALA A 180 -7.66 11.99 -8.76
C ALA A 180 -6.43 11.12 -9.07
N THR A 181 -5.43 11.73 -9.67
CA THR A 181 -4.31 11.01 -10.25
C THR A 181 -3.17 10.91 -9.24
N GLY A 182 -2.54 9.73 -9.20
CA GLY A 182 -1.29 9.55 -8.47
C GLY A 182 -0.14 10.06 -9.31
N GLY A 183 1.03 10.24 -8.71
CA GLY A 183 2.19 10.73 -9.44
C GLY A 183 3.50 10.19 -8.92
N VAL A 184 4.44 10.04 -9.83
CA VAL A 184 5.87 9.90 -9.56
C VAL A 184 6.53 11.23 -9.88
N GLY A 185 7.15 11.88 -8.90
CA GLY A 185 7.82 13.16 -9.13
C GLY A 185 9.22 12.96 -9.72
N THR A 186 9.70 13.92 -10.51
CA THR A 186 11.10 13.93 -10.97
C THR A 186 12.11 13.96 -9.81
N SER A 187 11.74 14.52 -8.66
CA SER A 187 12.56 14.47 -7.44
C SER A 187 12.76 13.05 -6.88
N ASP A 188 11.89 12.10 -7.21
CA ASP A 188 12.01 10.71 -6.75
C ASP A 188 13.10 9.93 -7.50
N VAL A 189 13.58 10.49 -8.62
CA VAL A 189 14.56 9.89 -9.54
C VAL A 189 15.70 10.86 -9.87
N GLU A 190 15.95 11.87 -9.03
CA GLU A 190 16.97 12.91 -9.26
C GLU A 190 18.40 12.37 -9.38
N ASP A 191 18.64 11.13 -8.92
CA ASP A 191 19.91 10.44 -9.01
C ASP A 191 20.12 9.66 -10.32
N LEU A 192 19.11 9.58 -11.19
CA LEU A 192 19.26 9.01 -12.53
C LEU A 192 19.83 10.05 -13.51
N PRO A 193 20.50 9.61 -14.59
CA PRO A 193 20.94 10.51 -15.65
C PRO A 193 19.75 11.29 -16.24
N LYS A 194 19.94 12.59 -16.47
CA LYS A 194 18.86 13.46 -16.95
C LYS A 194 18.31 12.98 -18.29
N GLU A 195 19.17 12.44 -19.14
CA GLU A 195 18.82 11.90 -20.45
C GLU A 195 17.82 10.74 -20.35
N VAL A 196 17.97 9.89 -19.33
CA VAL A 196 17.04 8.78 -19.05
C VAL A 196 15.69 9.31 -18.59
N ILE A 197 15.69 10.29 -17.66
CA ILE A 197 14.46 10.89 -17.16
C ILE A 197 13.70 11.58 -18.29
N ASP A 198 14.39 12.43 -19.06
CA ASP A 198 13.80 13.17 -20.17
C ASP A 198 13.24 12.23 -21.25
N TYR A 199 13.99 11.18 -21.63
CA TYR A 199 13.53 10.16 -22.59
C TYR A 199 12.24 9.47 -22.13
N VAL A 200 12.23 8.94 -20.90
CA VAL A 200 11.07 8.20 -20.36
C VAL A 200 9.83 9.10 -20.28
N LEU A 201 9.99 10.34 -19.81
CA LEU A 201 8.88 11.28 -19.70
C LEU A 201 8.35 11.72 -21.07
N GLU A 202 9.23 12.05 -22.02
CA GLU A 202 8.83 12.45 -23.37
C GLU A 202 8.15 11.29 -24.13
N ASP A 203 8.68 10.07 -24.00
CA ASP A 203 8.07 8.91 -24.65
C ASP A 203 6.73 8.56 -24.01
N LEU A 204 6.59 8.52 -22.68
CA LEU A 204 5.30 8.25 -22.02
C LEU A 204 4.28 9.39 -22.20
N GLU A 205 4.70 10.61 -22.50
CA GLU A 205 3.79 11.70 -22.88
C GLU A 205 3.15 11.42 -24.25
N LYS A 206 3.98 10.97 -25.22
CA LYS A 206 3.54 10.63 -26.58
C LYS A 206 2.81 9.29 -26.65
N ASN A 207 3.31 8.30 -25.92
CA ASN A 207 2.89 6.90 -25.92
C ASN A 207 2.62 6.41 -24.48
N PRO A 208 1.50 6.83 -23.85
CA PRO A 208 1.19 6.40 -22.49
C PRO A 208 1.11 4.88 -22.36
N ALA A 209 1.85 4.31 -21.40
CA ALA A 209 1.83 2.87 -21.14
C ALA A 209 0.51 2.48 -20.46
N ARG A 210 -0.32 1.70 -21.16
CA ARG A 210 -1.64 1.27 -20.69
C ARG A 210 -1.69 -0.23 -20.45
N LEU A 211 -2.31 -0.60 -19.34
CA LEU A 211 -2.59 -1.99 -19.01
C LEU A 211 -4.08 -2.16 -18.67
N THR A 212 -4.78 -2.96 -19.47
CA THR A 212 -6.19 -3.28 -19.26
C THR A 212 -6.35 -4.70 -18.74
N SER A 213 -7.12 -4.86 -17.68
CA SER A 213 -7.50 -6.16 -17.11
C SER A 213 -9.00 -6.23 -16.82
N GLY A 214 -9.50 -7.41 -16.43
CA GLY A 214 -10.88 -7.54 -15.94
C GLY A 214 -11.17 -6.71 -14.69
N LEU A 215 -10.13 -6.41 -13.89
CA LEU A 215 -10.23 -5.72 -12.60
C LEU A 215 -10.03 -4.21 -12.67
N MET A 216 -9.19 -3.72 -13.59
CA MET A 216 -8.87 -2.30 -13.74
C MET A 216 -8.16 -2.04 -15.06
N GLU A 217 -8.22 -0.80 -15.51
CA GLU A 217 -7.26 -0.23 -16.47
C GLU A 217 -6.35 0.75 -15.73
N THR A 218 -5.06 0.73 -16.05
CA THR A 218 -4.07 1.67 -15.52
C THR A 218 -3.28 2.31 -16.64
N GLU A 219 -3.06 3.62 -16.55
CA GLU A 219 -2.24 4.39 -17.48
C GLU A 219 -1.08 5.03 -16.72
N PHE A 220 0.13 4.88 -17.25
CA PHE A 220 1.30 5.69 -16.91
C PHE A 220 1.52 6.71 -18.04
N ARG A 221 1.54 7.99 -17.69
CA ARG A 221 1.66 9.08 -18.65
C ARG A 221 2.77 10.02 -18.22
N GLY A 222 3.66 10.38 -19.15
CA GLY A 222 4.69 11.37 -18.91
C GLY A 222 4.10 12.78 -18.82
N THR A 223 4.65 13.59 -17.92
CA THR A 223 4.29 15.00 -17.72
C THR A 223 5.56 15.79 -17.38
N THR A 224 5.46 17.12 -17.37
CA THR A 224 6.58 18.01 -17.03
C THR A 224 7.06 17.86 -15.58
N THR A 225 6.24 17.30 -14.68
CA THR A 225 6.58 17.11 -13.26
C THR A 225 6.92 15.66 -12.91
N GLY A 226 6.82 14.73 -13.87
CA GLY A 226 7.10 13.31 -13.71
C GLY A 226 6.02 12.43 -14.34
N ILE A 227 5.76 11.24 -13.79
CA ILE A 227 4.78 10.30 -14.34
C ILE A 227 3.45 10.46 -13.61
N GLU A 228 2.38 10.75 -14.35
CA GLU A 228 1.01 10.67 -13.87
C GLU A 228 0.49 9.23 -13.95
N VAL A 229 -0.12 8.74 -12.87
CA VAL A 229 -0.73 7.42 -12.79
C VAL A 229 -2.24 7.56 -12.67
N ARG A 230 -2.96 6.95 -13.62
CA ARG A 230 -4.42 6.91 -13.64
C ARG A 230 -4.93 5.49 -13.48
N VAL A 231 -5.98 5.33 -12.69
CA VAL A 231 -6.66 4.06 -12.47
C VAL A 231 -8.13 4.20 -12.82
N TYR A 232 -8.61 3.29 -13.64
CA TYR A 232 -9.98 3.24 -14.14
C TYR A 232 -10.66 1.92 -13.76
N GLU A 233 -12.00 1.92 -13.78
CA GLU A 233 -12.76 0.69 -13.59
C GLU A 233 -12.46 -0.36 -14.66
N GLY A 234 -12.27 -1.61 -14.24
CA GLY A 234 -12.28 -2.75 -15.14
C GLY A 234 -13.70 -3.13 -15.55
N LYS A 235 -13.81 -4.01 -16.56
CA LYS A 235 -15.10 -4.52 -17.05
C LYS A 235 -15.93 -5.22 -15.96
N GLN A 236 -15.29 -5.84 -14.96
CA GLN A 236 -15.96 -6.66 -13.94
C GLN A 236 -16.12 -5.96 -12.58
N THR A 237 -15.57 -4.77 -12.43
CA THR A 237 -15.43 -4.08 -11.14
C THR A 237 -16.00 -2.67 -11.20
N THR A 238 -16.24 -2.09 -10.03
CA THR A 238 -16.59 -0.66 -9.88
C THR A 238 -15.92 -0.11 -8.62
N PHE A 239 -15.83 1.21 -8.52
CA PHE A 239 -15.25 1.87 -7.36
C PHE A 239 -16.16 1.79 -6.14
N PHE A 240 -15.56 1.39 -5.01
CA PHE A 240 -16.14 1.49 -3.69
C PHE A 240 -15.29 2.39 -2.82
N ARG A 241 -15.94 3.33 -2.13
CA ARG A 241 -15.29 4.26 -1.21
C ARG A 241 -15.66 3.94 0.23
N VAL A 242 -14.66 3.82 1.09
CA VAL A 242 -14.80 3.60 2.53
C VAL A 242 -14.03 4.69 3.28
N ALA A 243 -14.57 5.13 4.42
CA ALA A 243 -13.94 6.15 5.27
C ALA A 243 -13.69 5.61 6.68
N PRO A 244 -12.63 4.78 6.89
CA PRO A 244 -12.34 4.23 8.22
C PRO A 244 -11.96 5.34 9.21
N SER A 245 -11.43 6.47 8.72
CA SER A 245 -11.10 7.67 9.50
C SER A 245 -12.29 8.29 10.24
N LYS A 246 -13.55 7.95 9.87
CA LYS A 246 -14.73 8.33 10.64
C LYS A 246 -14.82 7.60 11.99
N ASN A 247 -14.18 6.44 12.13
CA ASN A 247 -14.02 5.76 13.41
C ASN A 247 -12.86 6.42 14.19
N LYS A 248 -13.16 6.92 15.39
CA LYS A 248 -12.18 7.64 16.22
C LYS A 248 -10.99 6.77 16.62
N ASP A 249 -11.24 5.52 17.01
CA ASP A 249 -10.18 4.61 17.44
C ASP A 249 -9.23 4.28 16.29
N PHE A 250 -9.78 4.11 15.08
CA PHE A 250 -8.98 3.99 13.86
C PHE A 250 -8.12 5.22 13.61
N ALA A 251 -8.71 6.42 13.64
CA ALA A 251 -7.99 7.67 13.38
C ALA A 251 -6.87 7.93 14.41
N ASP A 252 -7.15 7.68 15.69
CA ASP A 252 -6.17 7.79 16.78
C ASP A 252 -5.04 6.78 16.59
N TRP A 253 -5.35 5.55 16.18
CA TRP A 253 -4.34 4.52 15.91
C TRP A 253 -3.47 4.86 14.70
N VAL A 254 -4.06 5.32 13.59
CA VAL A 254 -3.30 5.75 12.40
C VAL A 254 -2.34 6.88 12.76
N THR A 255 -2.79 7.85 13.57
CA THR A 255 -1.95 8.96 14.02
C THR A 255 -0.74 8.45 14.82
N LYS A 256 -0.98 7.55 15.79
CA LYS A 256 0.07 6.94 16.63
C LYS A 256 1.06 6.07 15.82
N ASN A 257 0.61 5.44 14.75
CA ASN A 257 1.41 4.49 13.95
C ASN A 257 1.87 5.05 12.59
N SER A 258 1.68 6.36 12.38
CA SER A 258 1.83 6.99 11.06
C SER A 258 3.22 6.83 10.44
N GLN A 259 4.29 6.82 11.25
CA GLN A 259 5.65 6.58 10.78
C GLN A 259 5.87 5.12 10.38
N THR A 260 5.40 4.17 11.21
CA THR A 260 5.54 2.73 10.95
C THR A 260 4.79 2.32 9.69
N LEU A 261 3.57 2.84 9.49
CA LEU A 261 2.75 2.53 8.33
C LEU A 261 3.35 3.04 7.01
N GLY A 262 4.06 4.17 7.02
CA GLY A 262 4.65 4.73 5.80
C GLY A 262 5.90 4.01 5.32
N LYS A 263 6.67 3.38 6.21
CA LYS A 263 7.98 2.81 5.89
C LYS A 263 7.93 1.75 4.78
N PRO A 264 7.05 0.74 4.81
CA PRO A 264 7.01 -0.27 3.75
C PRO A 264 6.69 0.33 2.38
N ARG A 265 5.71 1.24 2.33
CA ARG A 265 5.33 1.94 1.09
C ARG A 265 6.52 2.69 0.50
N THR A 266 7.16 3.55 1.29
CA THR A 266 8.31 4.35 0.81
C THR A 266 9.45 3.47 0.34
N LYS A 267 9.71 2.35 1.03
CA LYS A 267 10.73 1.38 0.61
C LYS A 267 10.40 0.71 -0.73
N GLU A 268 9.19 0.19 -0.89
CA GLU A 268 8.73 -0.45 -2.14
C GLU A 268 8.73 0.55 -3.30
N TYR A 269 8.21 1.75 -3.05
CA TYR A 269 8.16 2.85 -4.01
C TYR A 269 9.56 3.26 -4.50
N ALA A 270 10.48 3.58 -3.59
CA ALA A 270 11.82 4.03 -3.94
C ALA A 270 12.64 2.95 -4.68
N ALA A 271 12.44 1.67 -4.36
CA ALA A 271 13.10 0.58 -5.06
C ALA A 271 12.53 0.37 -6.48
N THR A 272 11.22 0.55 -6.64
CA THR A 272 10.54 0.26 -7.91
C THR A 272 10.64 1.40 -8.90
N VAL A 273 10.58 2.65 -8.44
CA VAL A 273 10.59 3.83 -9.33
C VAL A 273 11.87 3.90 -10.16
N LYS A 274 13.03 3.70 -9.55
CA LYS A 274 14.31 3.73 -10.27
C LYS A 274 14.40 2.62 -11.30
N ARG A 275 14.01 1.41 -10.88
CA ARG A 275 13.98 0.24 -11.76
C ARG A 275 13.06 0.46 -12.96
N PHE A 276 11.89 1.08 -12.76
CA PHE A 276 10.98 1.42 -13.85
C PHE A 276 11.65 2.29 -14.89
N PHE A 277 12.28 3.42 -14.49
CA PHE A 277 12.94 4.33 -15.44
C PHE A 277 14.10 3.65 -16.16
N THR A 278 14.95 2.92 -15.43
CA THR A 278 16.09 2.20 -16.02
C THR A 278 15.64 1.13 -17.01
N GLU A 279 14.69 0.26 -16.63
CA GLU A 279 14.22 -0.80 -17.53
C GLU A 279 13.43 -0.24 -18.72
N TYR A 280 12.67 0.85 -18.55
CA TYR A 280 11.97 1.50 -19.66
C TYR A 280 12.94 2.04 -20.71
N ASP A 281 14.03 2.69 -20.27
CA ASP A 281 15.11 3.18 -21.14
C ASP A 281 15.86 2.02 -21.83
N GLU A 282 16.31 1.03 -21.05
CA GLU A 282 17.03 -0.13 -21.58
C GLU A 282 16.24 -0.91 -22.64
N ASN A 283 14.91 -1.00 -22.48
CA ASN A 283 14.02 -1.69 -23.40
C ASN A 283 13.32 -0.74 -24.40
N GLN A 284 13.73 0.52 -24.47
CA GLN A 284 13.23 1.51 -25.42
C GLN A 284 11.69 1.62 -25.44
N GLY A 285 11.10 1.64 -24.25
CA GLY A 285 9.66 1.76 -24.02
C GLY A 285 8.88 0.44 -23.93
N ASP A 286 9.51 -0.70 -24.21
CA ASP A 286 8.87 -2.01 -24.01
C ASP A 286 9.03 -2.49 -22.55
N LEU A 287 7.93 -2.55 -21.79
CA LEU A 287 7.93 -3.07 -20.42
C LEU A 287 7.30 -4.47 -20.35
N PRO A 288 8.10 -5.55 -20.34
CA PRO A 288 7.57 -6.92 -20.36
C PRO A 288 6.76 -7.27 -19.10
N ASP A 289 7.03 -6.63 -17.95
CA ASP A 289 6.29 -6.81 -16.70
C ASP A 289 5.50 -5.56 -16.28
N LEU A 290 4.77 -4.95 -17.23
CA LEU A 290 3.90 -3.81 -16.94
C LEU A 290 2.86 -4.11 -15.83
N ALA A 291 2.45 -5.37 -15.69
CA ALA A 291 1.56 -5.79 -14.60
C ALA A 291 2.25 -5.74 -13.22
N GLY A 292 3.51 -6.17 -13.13
CA GLY A 292 4.32 -5.99 -11.93
C GLY A 292 4.50 -4.51 -11.58
N TYR A 293 4.75 -3.64 -12.57
CA TYR A 293 4.86 -2.20 -12.35
C TYR A 293 3.55 -1.53 -11.97
N ARG A 294 2.42 -1.97 -12.54
CA ARG A 294 1.08 -1.54 -12.07
C ARG A 294 0.97 -1.76 -10.56
N ASP A 295 1.30 -2.95 -10.08
CA ASP A 295 1.07 -3.31 -8.68
C ASP A 295 2.09 -2.65 -7.74
N SER A 296 3.37 -2.62 -8.12
CA SER A 296 4.47 -2.16 -7.25
C SER A 296 4.72 -0.66 -7.31
N LEU A 297 4.52 -0.02 -8.47
CA LEU A 297 4.68 1.42 -8.67
C LEU A 297 3.33 2.13 -8.80
N GLY A 298 2.50 1.72 -9.76
CA GLY A 298 1.27 2.44 -10.11
C GLY A 298 0.31 2.57 -8.93
N LEU A 299 -0.11 1.45 -8.33
CA LEU A 299 -0.99 1.46 -7.16
C LEU A 299 -0.32 2.03 -5.91
N THR A 300 1.01 1.95 -5.81
CA THR A 300 1.76 2.50 -4.67
C THR A 300 1.84 4.02 -4.74
N ALA A 301 1.91 4.60 -5.94
CA ALA A 301 1.90 6.04 -6.18
C ALA A 301 0.53 6.69 -5.91
N THR A 302 -0.55 5.91 -5.99
CA THR A 302 -1.93 6.41 -5.80
C THR A 302 -2.45 6.28 -4.36
N VAL A 303 -1.71 5.63 -3.47
CA VAL A 303 -2.11 5.41 -2.07
C VAL A 303 -1.12 6.02 -1.09
N SER A 304 -1.60 6.39 0.09
CA SER A 304 -0.75 6.82 1.19
C SER A 304 -0.49 5.64 2.13
N ARG A 305 -0.32 5.94 3.42
CA ARG A 305 0.14 4.99 4.44
C ARG A 305 -0.94 3.98 4.79
N VAL A 306 -2.21 4.38 4.77
CA VAL A 306 -3.31 3.50 5.19
C VAL A 306 -3.67 2.55 4.05
N GLY A 307 -3.94 3.10 2.85
CA GLY A 307 -4.32 2.34 1.67
C GLY A 307 -3.27 1.31 1.27
N PHE A 308 -1.98 1.62 1.42
CA PHE A 308 -0.91 0.65 1.15
C PHE A 308 -0.97 -0.60 2.05
N ASN A 309 -1.38 -0.43 3.32
CA ASN A 309 -1.35 -1.47 4.35
C ASN A 309 -2.69 -2.18 4.56
N MET A 310 -3.72 -1.87 3.76
CA MET A 310 -5.05 -2.44 3.89
C MET A 310 -5.52 -3.10 2.60
N VAL A 311 -6.34 -4.14 2.74
CA VAL A 311 -6.99 -4.84 1.63
C VAL A 311 -8.47 -5.05 1.93
N ALA A 312 -9.28 -4.95 0.87
CA ALA A 312 -10.65 -5.42 0.91
C ALA A 312 -10.69 -6.91 0.57
N ILE A 313 -11.56 -7.68 1.22
CA ILE A 313 -11.73 -9.11 0.98
C ILE A 313 -13.18 -9.37 0.55
N VAL A 314 -13.35 -9.93 -0.64
CA VAL A 314 -14.65 -10.32 -1.20
C VAL A 314 -14.57 -11.79 -1.60
N GLY A 315 -15.40 -12.65 -0.98
CA GLY A 315 -15.42 -14.08 -1.28
C GLY A 315 -14.06 -14.76 -1.09
N GLY A 316 -13.28 -14.34 -0.09
CA GLY A 316 -11.93 -14.85 0.19
C GLY A 316 -10.83 -14.31 -0.72
N LYS A 317 -11.14 -13.47 -1.71
CA LYS A 317 -10.16 -12.82 -2.58
C LYS A 317 -9.81 -11.43 -2.05
N SER A 318 -8.51 -11.14 -1.96
CA SER A 318 -7.99 -9.83 -1.57
C SER A 318 -7.93 -8.85 -2.75
N TYR A 319 -8.33 -7.62 -2.51
CA TYR A 319 -8.32 -6.49 -3.44
C TYR A 319 -7.54 -5.34 -2.79
N ARG A 320 -6.50 -4.85 -3.46
CA ARG A 320 -5.70 -3.72 -2.96
C ARG A 320 -6.50 -2.43 -3.00
N CYS A 321 -6.20 -1.53 -2.07
CA CYS A 321 -6.59 -0.15 -2.18
C CYS A 321 -5.94 0.41 -3.46
N VAL A 322 -6.73 1.08 -4.29
CA VAL A 322 -6.27 1.65 -5.57
C VAL A 322 -6.08 3.16 -5.50
N PHE A 323 -6.64 3.81 -4.47
CA PHE A 323 -6.44 5.23 -4.22
C PHE A 323 -6.76 5.58 -2.77
N GLU A 324 -6.02 6.52 -2.20
CA GLU A 324 -6.29 7.11 -0.89
C GLU A 324 -6.24 8.63 -1.01
N ASP A 325 -7.30 9.31 -0.54
CA ASP A 325 -7.36 10.76 -0.60
C ASP A 325 -6.84 11.46 0.68
N ASP A 326 -6.84 12.79 0.64
CA ASP A 326 -6.44 13.68 1.73
C ASP A 326 -7.29 13.51 3.01
N LYS A 327 -8.53 13.02 2.86
CA LYS A 327 -9.47 12.74 3.95
C LYS A 327 -9.34 11.30 4.47
N GLN A 328 -8.31 10.56 4.05
CA GLN A 328 -8.08 9.15 4.38
C GLN A 328 -9.26 8.25 4.00
N ARG A 329 -9.97 8.60 2.92
CA ARG A 329 -10.95 7.71 2.30
C ARG A 329 -10.20 6.75 1.39
N LEU A 330 -10.54 5.48 1.53
CA LEU A 330 -9.93 4.38 0.78
C LEU A 330 -10.84 3.99 -0.36
N TYR A 331 -10.25 3.77 -1.52
CA TYR A 331 -10.95 3.42 -2.74
C TYR A 331 -10.50 2.04 -3.21
N PHE A 332 -11.47 1.19 -3.55
CA PHE A 332 -11.23 -0.18 -3.99
C PHE A 332 -12.00 -0.46 -5.29
N LEU A 333 -11.40 -1.26 -6.19
CA LEU A 333 -12.09 -1.83 -7.33
C LEU A 333 -12.55 -3.24 -6.99
N LEU A 334 -13.84 -3.39 -6.68
CA LEU A 334 -14.44 -4.66 -6.27
C LEU A 334 -15.48 -5.12 -7.29
N PRO A 335 -15.88 -6.40 -7.32
CA PRO A 335 -16.93 -6.87 -8.22
C PRO A 335 -18.21 -6.02 -8.12
N ARG A 336 -18.83 -5.70 -9.27
CA ARG A 336 -19.99 -4.79 -9.34
C ARG A 336 -21.18 -5.16 -8.44
N LYS A 337 -21.33 -6.44 -8.10
CA LYS A 337 -22.40 -6.97 -7.24
C LYS A 337 -22.03 -7.05 -5.76
N THR A 338 -20.89 -6.49 -5.35
CA THR A 338 -20.45 -6.50 -3.95
C THR A 338 -21.44 -5.74 -3.09
N ARG A 339 -22.02 -6.42 -2.09
CA ARG A 339 -22.91 -5.82 -1.08
C ARG A 339 -22.25 -5.69 0.29
N GLN A 340 -21.30 -6.58 0.56
CA GLN A 340 -20.52 -6.61 1.78
C GLN A 340 -19.11 -7.09 1.46
N PHE A 341 -18.13 -6.62 2.23
CA PHE A 341 -16.75 -7.07 2.17
C PHE A 341 -16.05 -6.83 3.51
N GLU A 342 -14.91 -7.47 3.72
CA GLU A 342 -14.09 -7.24 4.90
C GLU A 342 -12.95 -6.28 4.56
N LEU A 343 -12.54 -5.45 5.52
CA LEU A 343 -11.36 -4.61 5.43
C LEU A 343 -10.36 -5.10 6.49
N LYS A 344 -9.19 -5.57 6.04
CA LYS A 344 -8.15 -6.18 6.89
C LYS A 344 -6.77 -5.63 6.54
N GLY A 345 -5.79 -5.94 7.39
CA GLY A 345 -4.39 -5.64 7.11
C GLY A 345 -3.89 -6.43 5.90
N ARG A 346 -3.13 -5.76 5.04
CA ARG A 346 -2.40 -6.38 3.94
C ARG A 346 -1.24 -7.19 4.50
N LYS A 347 -1.12 -8.45 4.06
CA LYS A 347 0.09 -9.23 4.26
C LYS A 347 1.16 -8.75 3.27
N LEU A 348 2.27 -8.25 3.80
CA LEU A 348 3.42 -7.79 3.02
C LEU A 348 4.32 -8.97 2.62
N ASP A 349 5.26 -8.73 1.71
CA ASP A 349 6.16 -9.78 1.18
C ASP A 349 7.05 -10.41 2.26
N ASN A 350 7.37 -9.66 3.32
CA ASN A 350 8.07 -10.15 4.50
C ASN A 350 7.18 -10.96 5.46
N GLY A 351 5.91 -11.19 5.10
CA GLY A 351 4.90 -11.88 5.89
C GLY A 351 4.22 -11.02 6.97
N GLU A 352 4.68 -9.77 7.16
CA GLU A 352 4.16 -8.86 8.19
C GLU A 352 2.75 -8.36 7.83
N THR A 353 1.98 -8.01 8.86
CA THR A 353 0.67 -7.36 8.72
C THR A 353 0.60 -6.23 9.73
N LEU A 354 0.74 -4.99 9.25
CA LEU A 354 0.87 -3.81 10.13
C LEU A 354 -0.44 -3.33 10.72
N PHE A 355 -1.54 -3.43 9.98
CA PHE A 355 -2.87 -3.10 10.49
C PHE A 355 -3.48 -4.35 11.15
N PRO A 356 -3.68 -4.35 12.48
CA PRO A 356 -4.11 -5.55 13.20
C PRO A 356 -5.64 -5.72 13.26
N GLY A 357 -6.40 -4.73 12.80
CA GLY A 357 -7.85 -4.71 12.92
C GLY A 357 -8.59 -5.42 11.79
N HIS A 358 -9.90 -5.56 11.99
CA HIS A 358 -10.83 -6.15 11.04
C HIS A 358 -12.19 -5.44 11.06
N TYR A 359 -12.53 -4.78 9.95
CA TYR A 359 -13.86 -4.21 9.76
C TYR A 359 -14.70 -5.04 8.80
N ASN A 360 -15.96 -5.25 9.13
CA ASN A 360 -16.97 -5.62 8.16
C ASN A 360 -17.52 -4.36 7.51
N VAL A 361 -17.68 -4.38 6.19
CA VAL A 361 -18.12 -3.22 5.44
C VAL A 361 -19.40 -3.57 4.69
N THR A 362 -20.46 -2.79 4.94
CA THR A 362 -21.71 -2.89 4.19
C THR A 362 -21.81 -1.77 3.15
N VAL A 363 -22.11 -2.11 1.90
CA VAL A 363 -22.31 -1.16 0.82
C VAL A 363 -23.73 -0.59 0.92
N LYS A 364 -23.84 0.73 0.93
CA LYS A 364 -25.13 1.45 0.90
C LYS A 364 -25.61 1.75 -0.50
#